data_AF-A0A656GCD0-F1
#
_entry.id   AF-A0A656GCD0-F1
#
_cell.length_a   1.000
_cell.length_b   1.000
_cell.length_c   1.000
_cell.angle_alpha   90.00
_cell.angle_beta   90.00
_cell.angle_gamma   90.00
#
_symmetry.space_group_name_H-M   'P 1'
#
loop_
_entity.id
_entity.type
_entity.pdbx_description
1 polymer ?
#
loop_
_entity_poly.entity_id
_entity_poly.type
_entity_poly.pdbx_seq_one_letter_code
_entity_poly.pdbx_strand_id
1 'polypeptide(L)'
;SVLELLPVGQERDEFYRRVANGYRLNELGMGSTQVIQSFDLEQEVIAMLERKRTFGQHMHSDYCRLDGKTVNEWLAEPDQIPEFLAVLQNRGWIKRHEDPLNSRFWKLFEGVGAPMFGVFNGYEKQLVHDWIAGDWLSDGSAQQPVGKRLPEAFRSRFRNLQGGAQPSPVLAVPASADADPDVRELHMKLESAAASEKMSTLIESMSPARHATAAGLHATRLFVSSMAERVTGAHP
;
A
#
# COMPACT_ATOMS: atom_id res chain seq x y z
N SER A 1 10.12 -31.47 -2.04
CA SER A 1 8.90 -31.04 -2.78
C SER A 1 7.88 -30.48 -1.80
N VAL A 2 6.98 -29.55 -2.17
CA VAL A 2 5.89 -29.07 -1.28
C VAL A 2 5.01 -30.23 -0.78
N LEU A 3 4.94 -31.33 -1.55
CA LEU A 3 4.23 -32.56 -1.18
C LEU A 3 4.87 -33.32 -0.01
N GLU A 4 6.15 -33.08 0.32
CA GLU A 4 6.83 -33.70 1.46
C GLU A 4 6.48 -33.03 2.80
N LEU A 5 5.86 -31.85 2.77
CA LEU A 5 5.40 -31.12 3.95
C LEU A 5 4.00 -31.53 4.41
N LEU A 6 3.39 -32.53 3.76
CA LEU A 6 2.05 -32.98 4.08
C LEU A 6 2.06 -33.84 5.34
N PRO A 7 1.08 -33.68 6.24
CA PRO A 7 0.93 -34.56 7.38
C PRO A 7 0.76 -36.01 6.92
N VAL A 8 1.57 -36.91 7.48
CA VAL A 8 1.52 -38.34 7.18
C VAL A 8 0.56 -39.00 8.17
N GLY A 9 -0.75 -38.89 7.95
CA GLY A 9 -1.76 -39.44 8.87
C GLY A 9 -3.21 -39.11 8.49
N GLN A 10 -4.16 -39.49 9.34
CA GLN A 10 -5.61 -39.32 9.12
C GLN A 10 -6.06 -37.85 9.00
N GLU A 11 -5.22 -36.90 9.40
CA GLU A 11 -5.49 -35.46 9.30
C GLU A 11 -5.15 -34.85 7.92
N ARG A 12 -4.61 -35.65 6.99
CA ARG A 12 -4.16 -35.19 5.67
C ARG A 12 -5.29 -34.57 4.84
N ASP A 13 -6.47 -35.18 4.85
CA ASP A 13 -7.62 -34.70 4.07
C ASP A 13 -8.18 -33.40 4.66
N GLU A 14 -8.23 -33.31 5.99
CA GLU A 14 -8.58 -32.10 6.73
C GLU A 14 -7.60 -30.94 6.45
N PHE A 15 -6.30 -31.22 6.47
CA PHE A 15 -5.24 -30.28 6.14
C PHE A 15 -5.38 -29.77 4.70
N TYR A 16 -5.53 -30.68 3.73
CA TYR A 16 -5.75 -30.30 2.33
C TYR A 16 -7.01 -29.47 2.13
N ARG A 17 -8.11 -29.82 2.83
CA ARG A 17 -9.35 -29.06 2.79
C ARG A 17 -9.15 -27.63 3.29
N ARG A 18 -8.42 -27.45 4.40
CA ARG A 18 -8.07 -26.11 4.94
C ARG A 18 -7.20 -25.32 3.98
N VAL A 19 -6.14 -25.93 3.42
CA VAL A 19 -5.26 -25.29 2.44
C VAL A 19 -6.03 -24.89 1.19
N ALA A 20 -6.85 -25.79 0.62
CA ALA A 20 -7.65 -25.50 -0.56
C ALA A 20 -8.65 -24.37 -0.32
N ASN A 21 -9.31 -24.36 0.85
CA ASN A 21 -10.21 -23.27 1.21
C ASN A 21 -9.45 -21.95 1.40
N GLY A 22 -8.25 -21.96 2.00
CA GLY A 22 -7.39 -20.78 2.12
C GLY A 22 -6.99 -20.21 0.75
N TYR A 23 -6.64 -21.07 -0.22
CA TYR A 23 -6.37 -20.64 -1.59
C TYR A 23 -7.60 -20.07 -2.28
N ARG A 24 -8.78 -20.66 -2.08
CA ARG A 24 -10.04 -20.12 -2.63
C ARG A 24 -10.38 -18.74 -2.07
N LEU A 25 -10.00 -18.43 -0.82
CA LEU A 25 -10.17 -17.09 -0.26
C LEU A 25 -9.36 -16.02 -1.01
N ASN A 26 -8.18 -16.36 -1.56
CA ASN A 26 -7.41 -15.43 -2.40
C ASN A 26 -8.16 -15.06 -3.70
N GLU A 27 -9.04 -15.94 -4.17
CA GLU A 27 -9.84 -15.77 -5.40
C GLU A 27 -11.20 -15.08 -5.15
N LEU A 28 -11.55 -14.77 -3.89
CA LEU A 28 -12.82 -14.09 -3.56
C LEU A 28 -12.74 -12.57 -3.61
N GLY A 29 -11.54 -11.99 -3.77
CA GLY A 29 -11.33 -10.55 -3.97
C GLY A 29 -11.12 -10.21 -5.45
N MET A 30 -11.15 -8.90 -5.78
CA MET A 30 -10.64 -8.47 -7.09
C MET A 30 -9.16 -8.81 -7.19
N GLY A 31 -8.82 -9.71 -8.12
CA GLY A 31 -7.43 -10.06 -8.40
C GLY A 31 -6.65 -8.83 -8.90
N SER A 32 -5.34 -8.82 -8.69
CA SER A 32 -4.48 -7.70 -9.13
C SER A 32 -4.62 -7.37 -10.62
N THR A 33 -4.76 -8.39 -11.47
CA THR A 33 -5.03 -8.24 -12.90
C THR A 33 -6.37 -7.55 -13.16
N GLN A 34 -7.40 -7.91 -12.40
CA GLN A 34 -8.73 -7.32 -12.52
C GLN A 34 -8.74 -5.86 -12.06
N VAL A 35 -8.01 -5.54 -10.99
CA VAL A 35 -7.78 -4.16 -10.53
C VAL A 35 -7.11 -3.33 -11.63
N ILE A 36 -6.04 -3.86 -12.25
CA ILE A 36 -5.35 -3.19 -13.36
C ILE A 36 -6.28 -2.98 -14.55
N GLN A 37 -7.07 -3.99 -14.92
CA GLN A 37 -8.03 -3.89 -16.03
C GLN A 37 -9.17 -2.90 -15.75
N SER A 38 -9.57 -2.75 -14.49
CA SER A 38 -10.61 -1.81 -14.08
C SER A 38 -10.12 -0.37 -13.92
N PHE A 39 -8.81 -0.14 -13.98
CA PHE A 39 -8.23 1.19 -13.76
C PHE A 39 -8.46 2.08 -14.99
N ASP A 40 -9.37 3.05 -14.84
CA ASP A 40 -9.59 4.12 -15.81
C ASP A 40 -8.82 5.37 -15.37
N LEU A 41 -7.76 5.68 -16.12
CA LEU A 41 -6.87 6.80 -15.85
C LEU A 41 -7.59 8.16 -15.92
N GLU A 42 -8.54 8.32 -16.84
CA GLU A 42 -9.27 9.58 -16.99
C GLU A 42 -10.19 9.82 -15.80
N GLN A 43 -10.91 8.77 -15.37
CA GLN A 43 -11.75 8.84 -14.17
C GLN A 43 -10.94 9.13 -12.91
N GLU A 44 -9.75 8.54 -12.76
CA GLU A 44 -8.91 8.79 -11.60
C GLU A 44 -8.36 10.24 -11.58
N VAL A 45 -8.03 10.81 -12.75
CA VAL A 45 -7.65 12.24 -12.87
C VAL A 45 -8.82 13.15 -12.49
N ILE A 46 -10.03 12.86 -13.00
CA ILE A 46 -11.25 13.61 -12.66
C ILE A 46 -11.50 13.54 -11.15
N ALA A 47 -11.50 12.34 -10.57
CA ALA A 47 -11.72 12.14 -9.14
C ALA A 47 -10.65 12.82 -8.27
N MET A 48 -9.39 12.83 -8.71
CA MET A 48 -8.32 13.56 -8.04
C MET A 48 -8.55 15.07 -8.05
N LEU A 49 -8.89 15.65 -9.20
CA LEU A 49 -9.16 17.08 -9.32
C LEU A 49 -10.41 17.50 -8.54
N GLU A 50 -11.46 16.67 -8.52
CA GLU A 50 -12.66 16.89 -7.69
C GLU A 50 -12.33 16.95 -6.20
N ARG A 51 -11.47 16.06 -5.70
CA ARG A 51 -11.01 16.13 -4.30
C ARG A 51 -10.29 17.45 -4.01
N LYS A 52 -9.42 17.90 -4.91
CA LYS A 52 -8.68 19.18 -4.77
C LYS A 52 -9.53 20.42 -4.96
N ARG A 53 -10.60 20.33 -5.75
CA ARG A 53 -11.55 21.41 -6.05
C ARG A 53 -11.98 22.18 -4.81
N THR A 54 -12.34 21.44 -3.76
CA THR A 54 -12.79 21.97 -2.45
C THR A 54 -11.93 23.11 -1.92
N PHE A 55 -10.61 22.97 -2.04
CA PHE A 55 -9.64 23.99 -1.64
C PHE A 55 -9.22 24.88 -2.82
N GLY A 56 -9.06 24.31 -4.02
CA GLY A 56 -8.59 25.00 -5.22
C GLY A 56 -9.49 26.15 -5.68
N GLN A 57 -10.81 26.06 -5.46
CA GLN A 57 -11.79 27.07 -5.85
C GLN A 57 -11.59 28.46 -5.21
N HIS A 58 -10.69 28.60 -4.23
CA HIS A 58 -10.37 29.86 -3.56
C HIS A 58 -8.93 30.32 -3.79
N MET A 59 -8.15 29.63 -4.63
CA MET A 59 -6.70 29.81 -4.72
C MET A 59 -6.24 30.54 -5.99
N HIS A 60 -7.15 30.77 -6.95
CA HIS A 60 -6.80 31.41 -8.21
C HIS A 60 -7.26 32.87 -8.27
N SER A 61 -6.55 33.68 -9.03
CA SER A 61 -6.97 35.05 -9.34
C SER A 61 -7.86 35.08 -10.58
N ASP A 62 -8.73 36.08 -10.69
CA ASP A 62 -9.72 36.19 -11.79
C ASP A 62 -9.12 36.59 -13.14
N TYR A 63 -7.80 36.81 -13.22
CA TYR A 63 -7.10 37.17 -14.46
C TYR A 63 -7.20 36.08 -15.53
N CYS A 64 -7.18 34.80 -15.13
CA CYS A 64 -7.29 33.70 -16.08
C CYS A 64 -8.75 33.30 -16.27
N ARG A 65 -9.31 33.65 -17.44
CA ARG A 65 -10.66 33.24 -17.86
C ARG A 65 -10.57 32.24 -19.00
N LEU A 66 -11.24 31.12 -18.83
CA LEU A 66 -11.36 30.04 -19.78
C LEU A 66 -12.84 29.89 -20.10
N ASP A 67 -13.20 30.20 -21.34
CA ASP A 67 -14.60 30.20 -21.80
C ASP A 67 -15.53 31.11 -21.00
N GLY A 68 -15.02 32.30 -20.65
CA GLY A 68 -15.78 33.31 -19.91
C GLY A 68 -15.81 33.09 -18.40
N LYS A 69 -15.48 31.88 -17.91
CA LYS A 69 -15.39 31.55 -16.48
C LYS A 69 -13.95 31.65 -15.95
N THR A 70 -13.76 32.08 -14.72
CA THR A 70 -12.48 32.00 -14.00
C THR A 70 -12.19 30.56 -13.57
N VAL A 71 -10.95 30.27 -13.20
CA VAL A 71 -10.59 28.94 -12.66
C VAL A 71 -11.38 28.64 -11.37
N ASN A 72 -11.57 29.64 -10.50
CA ASN A 72 -12.39 29.47 -9.30
C ASN A 72 -13.84 29.12 -9.63
N GLU A 73 -14.43 29.74 -10.65
CA GLU A 73 -15.79 29.44 -11.11
C GLU A 73 -15.89 28.00 -11.68
N TRP A 74 -14.89 27.53 -12.43
CA TRP A 74 -14.82 26.14 -12.90
C TRP A 74 -14.68 25.12 -11.77
N LEU A 75 -14.07 25.53 -10.65
CA LEU A 75 -13.90 24.71 -9.46
C LEU A 75 -15.02 24.94 -8.43
N ALA A 76 -15.99 25.82 -8.66
CA ALA A 76 -17.00 26.13 -7.64
C ALA A 76 -18.02 24.98 -7.48
N GLU A 77 -18.40 24.38 -8.60
CA GLU A 77 -19.44 23.35 -8.64
C GLU A 77 -18.84 21.95 -8.78
N PRO A 78 -19.44 20.93 -8.14
CA PRO A 78 -19.08 19.53 -8.39
C PRO A 78 -19.43 19.12 -9.82
N ASP A 79 -18.78 18.08 -10.33
CA ASP A 79 -19.02 17.44 -11.63
C ASP A 79 -18.68 18.31 -12.86
N GLN A 80 -18.08 19.50 -12.65
CA GLN A 80 -17.63 20.37 -13.74
C GLN A 80 -16.20 20.08 -14.24
N ILE A 81 -15.43 19.28 -13.50
CA ILE A 81 -14.04 18.95 -13.86
C ILE A 81 -13.90 18.34 -15.26
N PRO A 82 -14.75 17.40 -15.72
CA PRO A 82 -14.64 16.85 -17.08
C PRO A 82 -14.76 17.93 -18.17
N GLU A 83 -15.73 18.84 -18.03
CA GLU A 83 -15.93 19.96 -18.95
C GLU A 83 -14.74 20.93 -18.90
N PHE A 84 -14.26 21.22 -17.69
CA PHE A 84 -13.09 22.08 -17.50
C PHE A 84 -11.83 21.51 -18.18
N LEU A 85 -11.58 20.21 -18.07
CA LEU A 85 -10.49 19.52 -18.77
C LEU A 85 -10.65 19.60 -20.29
N ALA A 86 -11.88 19.48 -20.82
CA ALA A 86 -12.15 19.65 -22.24
C ALA A 86 -11.84 21.09 -22.70
N VAL A 87 -12.22 22.10 -21.92
CA VAL A 87 -11.88 23.51 -22.21
C VAL A 87 -10.37 23.74 -22.20
N LEU A 88 -9.64 23.17 -21.23
CA LEU A 88 -8.17 23.26 -21.19
C LEU A 88 -7.51 22.59 -22.40
N GLN A 89 -8.05 21.47 -22.88
CA GLN A 89 -7.59 20.82 -24.11
C GLN A 89 -7.88 21.67 -25.35
N ASN A 90 -9.11 22.15 -25.51
CA ASN A 90 -9.54 22.97 -26.64
C ASN A 90 -8.76 24.29 -26.75
N ARG A 91 -8.35 24.87 -25.61
CA ARG A 91 -7.53 26.08 -25.54
C ARG A 91 -6.02 25.80 -25.66
N GLY A 92 -5.61 24.55 -25.87
CA GLY A 92 -4.22 24.13 -26.01
C GLY A 92 -3.39 24.24 -24.72
N TRP A 93 -4.03 24.35 -23.55
CA TRP A 93 -3.34 24.28 -22.26
C TRP A 93 -2.87 22.86 -21.95
N ILE A 94 -3.65 21.88 -22.39
CA ILE A 94 -3.35 20.45 -22.31
C ILE A 94 -3.27 19.93 -23.73
N LYS A 95 -2.18 19.26 -24.07
CA LYS A 95 -1.97 18.55 -25.33
C LYS A 95 -1.89 17.07 -25.03
N ARG A 96 -2.98 16.33 -25.27
CA ARG A 96 -3.04 14.88 -25.04
C ARG A 96 -2.18 14.14 -26.06
N HIS A 97 -1.68 12.97 -25.69
CA HIS A 97 -0.87 12.09 -26.54
C HIS A 97 0.45 12.74 -27.00
N GLU A 98 0.99 13.67 -26.20
CA GLU A 98 2.25 14.38 -26.44
C GLU A 98 3.10 14.42 -25.17
N ASP A 99 4.39 14.78 -25.29
CA ASP A 99 5.25 15.07 -24.14
C ASP A 99 4.58 16.07 -23.18
N PRO A 100 4.38 15.74 -21.89
CA PRO A 100 3.78 16.63 -20.90
C PRO A 100 4.45 18.00 -20.80
N LEU A 101 5.75 18.11 -21.11
CA LEU A 101 6.46 19.40 -21.17
C LEU A 101 5.89 20.35 -22.23
N ASN A 102 5.19 19.84 -23.25
CA ASN A 102 4.51 20.68 -24.25
C ASN A 102 3.19 21.27 -23.73
N SER A 103 2.65 20.74 -22.64
CA SER A 103 1.43 21.23 -22.02
C SER A 103 1.72 22.38 -21.04
N ARG A 104 1.04 23.52 -21.22
CA ARG A 104 1.14 24.65 -20.28
C ARG A 104 0.64 24.28 -18.89
N PHE A 105 -0.41 23.47 -18.82
CA PHE A 105 -0.97 23.00 -17.57
C PHE A 105 0.07 22.26 -16.71
N TRP A 106 0.81 21.32 -17.31
CA TRP A 106 1.88 20.56 -16.65
C TRP A 106 2.95 21.45 -16.02
N LYS A 107 3.41 22.46 -16.77
CA LYS A 107 4.42 23.44 -16.35
C LYS A 107 4.01 24.30 -15.15
N LEU A 108 2.73 24.35 -14.79
CA LEU A 108 2.27 25.18 -13.66
C LEU A 108 2.58 24.56 -12.30
N PHE A 109 2.78 23.25 -12.22
CA PHE A 109 3.05 22.54 -10.97
C PHE A 109 4.28 21.63 -11.03
N GLU A 110 4.91 21.50 -12.20
CA GLU A 110 6.20 20.84 -12.40
C GLU A 110 7.37 21.81 -12.14
N GLY A 111 8.39 21.36 -11.41
CA GLY A 111 9.58 22.16 -11.10
C GLY A 111 9.48 23.09 -9.89
N VAL A 112 10.63 23.38 -9.28
CA VAL A 112 10.75 24.35 -8.16
C VAL A 112 10.53 25.76 -8.72
N GLY A 113 9.62 26.52 -8.11
CA GLY A 113 9.27 27.88 -8.54
C GLY A 113 8.04 27.99 -9.44
N ALA A 114 7.39 26.88 -9.76
CA ALA A 114 6.13 26.89 -10.50
C ALA A 114 4.98 27.51 -9.66
N PRO A 115 4.00 28.20 -10.28
CA PRO A 115 2.92 28.88 -9.56
C PRO A 115 2.10 27.98 -8.61
N MET A 116 1.96 26.71 -8.96
CA MET A 116 1.25 25.68 -8.18
C MET A 116 2.21 24.63 -7.61
N PHE A 117 3.46 24.99 -7.34
CA PHE A 117 4.43 24.09 -6.72
C PHE A 117 3.92 23.58 -5.36
N GLY A 118 3.97 22.27 -5.15
CA GLY A 118 3.55 21.62 -3.90
C GLY A 118 2.04 21.34 -3.79
N VAL A 119 1.21 21.85 -4.71
CA VAL A 119 -0.25 21.57 -4.71
C VAL A 119 -0.54 20.10 -5.02
N PHE A 120 0.26 19.49 -5.89
CA PHE A 120 0.16 18.08 -6.28
C PHE A 120 1.27 17.25 -5.65
N ASN A 121 0.92 16.11 -5.06
CA ASN A 121 1.86 15.12 -4.56
C ASN A 121 2.44 14.27 -5.72
N GLY A 122 3.39 13.38 -5.40
CA GLY A 122 4.06 12.56 -6.43
C GLY A 122 3.12 11.66 -7.24
N TYR A 123 2.11 11.06 -6.60
CA TYR A 123 1.13 10.21 -7.27
C TYR A 123 0.22 11.03 -8.19
N GLU A 124 -0.28 12.17 -7.71
CA GLU A 124 -1.18 13.03 -8.50
C GLU A 124 -0.45 13.63 -9.71
N LYS A 125 0.83 13.99 -9.56
CA LYS A 125 1.67 14.37 -10.68
C LYS A 125 1.82 13.24 -11.70
N GLN A 126 2.01 12.01 -11.24
CA GLN A 126 2.10 10.85 -12.13
C GLN A 126 0.80 10.62 -12.90
N LEU A 127 -0.37 10.75 -12.25
CA LEU A 127 -1.67 10.65 -12.91
C LEU A 127 -1.79 11.66 -14.05
N VAL A 128 -1.52 12.93 -13.77
CA VAL A 128 -1.61 13.99 -14.79
C VAL A 128 -0.57 13.78 -15.88
N HIS A 129 0.65 13.36 -15.53
CA HIS A 129 1.69 13.05 -16.49
C HIS A 129 1.24 11.99 -17.49
N ASP A 130 0.80 10.84 -16.97
CA ASP A 130 0.45 9.68 -17.80
C ASP A 130 -0.81 9.95 -18.62
N TRP A 131 -1.75 10.73 -18.07
CA TRP A 131 -2.95 11.12 -18.78
C TRP A 131 -2.68 12.10 -19.92
N ILE A 132 -1.78 13.09 -19.72
CA ILE A 132 -1.33 13.99 -20.79
C ILE A 132 -0.55 13.20 -21.84
N ALA A 133 0.40 12.39 -21.40
CA ALA A 133 1.28 11.63 -22.28
C ALA A 133 0.52 10.60 -23.13
N GLY A 134 -0.50 9.94 -22.59
CA GLY A 134 -1.34 8.99 -23.34
C GLY A 134 -0.51 8.00 -24.17
N ASP A 135 -0.75 7.99 -25.48
CA ASP A 135 -0.10 7.06 -26.41
C ASP A 135 1.38 7.37 -26.68
N TRP A 136 1.84 8.59 -26.37
CA TRP A 136 3.26 8.97 -26.51
C TRP A 136 4.18 8.11 -25.62
N LEU A 137 3.66 7.60 -24.50
CA LEU A 137 4.36 6.63 -23.65
C LEU A 137 4.46 5.24 -24.31
N SER A 138 3.49 4.87 -25.13
CA SER A 138 3.39 3.54 -25.77
C SER A 138 4.22 3.45 -27.05
N ASP A 139 4.42 4.56 -27.76
CA ASP A 139 5.19 4.61 -29.01
C ASP A 139 6.72 4.53 -28.81
N GLY A 140 7.18 4.35 -27.56
CA GLY A 140 8.60 4.21 -27.22
C GLY A 140 9.43 5.48 -27.46
N SER A 141 8.84 6.55 -27.97
CA SER A 141 9.43 7.88 -28.15
C SER A 141 9.62 8.65 -26.85
N ALA A 142 8.94 8.21 -25.78
CA ALA A 142 9.12 8.77 -24.46
C ALA A 142 10.49 8.39 -23.88
N GLN A 143 11.41 9.36 -23.79
CA GLN A 143 12.50 9.25 -22.84
C GLN A 143 11.86 9.18 -21.45
N GLN A 144 11.98 8.03 -20.78
CA GLN A 144 11.48 7.89 -19.42
C GLN A 144 11.99 9.09 -18.62
N PRO A 145 11.10 9.87 -17.98
CA PRO A 145 11.56 10.99 -17.19
C PRO A 145 12.56 10.43 -16.18
N VAL A 146 13.76 11.02 -16.13
CA VAL A 146 14.73 10.84 -15.05
C VAL A 146 14.19 11.50 -13.76
N GLY A 147 12.88 11.43 -13.54
CA GLY A 147 12.24 11.69 -12.27
C GLY A 147 12.53 10.48 -11.41
N LYS A 148 13.23 10.72 -10.29
CA LYS A 148 13.62 9.73 -9.28
C LYS A 148 12.66 8.56 -9.28
N ARG A 149 13.10 7.47 -9.94
CA ARG A 149 12.68 6.10 -9.69
C ARG A 149 12.22 6.06 -8.24
N LEU A 150 10.93 5.79 -7.99
CA LEU A 150 10.36 5.64 -6.65
C LEU A 150 11.43 4.98 -5.76
N PRO A 151 11.75 5.57 -4.57
CA PRO A 151 12.79 5.05 -3.70
C PRO A 151 12.65 3.53 -3.61
N GLU A 152 13.76 2.82 -3.64
CA GLU A 152 13.77 1.36 -3.73
C GLU A 152 12.92 0.68 -2.65
N ALA A 153 12.69 1.38 -1.52
CA ALA A 153 11.75 1.04 -0.45
C ALA A 153 10.26 0.95 -0.85
N PHE A 154 9.80 1.66 -1.88
CA PHE A 154 8.45 1.54 -2.43
C PHE A 154 8.35 0.42 -3.47
N ARG A 155 9.42 0.19 -4.25
CA ARG A 155 9.49 -0.94 -5.19
C ARG A 155 9.62 -2.28 -4.48
N SER A 156 10.33 -2.34 -3.35
CA SER A 156 10.48 -3.56 -2.55
C SER A 156 9.15 -4.03 -1.95
N ARG A 157 8.21 -3.13 -1.65
CA ARG A 157 6.86 -3.53 -1.19
C ARG A 157 6.06 -4.25 -2.27
N PHE A 158 6.16 -3.82 -3.52
CA PHE A 158 5.45 -4.48 -4.63
C PHE A 158 6.18 -5.70 -5.19
N ARG A 159 7.51 -5.76 -5.08
CA ARG A 159 8.29 -6.95 -5.49
C ARG A 159 8.24 -8.06 -4.43
N ASN A 160 8.16 -7.70 -3.15
CA ASN A 160 8.02 -8.68 -2.05
C ASN A 160 6.59 -9.24 -1.91
N LEU A 161 5.62 -8.79 -2.69
CA LEU A 161 4.28 -9.40 -2.76
C LEU A 161 4.21 -10.60 -3.71
N GLN A 162 5.28 -10.90 -4.48
CA GLN A 162 5.41 -12.16 -5.22
C GLN A 162 5.92 -13.33 -4.35
N GLY A 163 6.32 -13.06 -3.10
CA GLY A 163 6.54 -14.08 -2.07
C GLY A 163 5.48 -13.89 -0.99
N GLY A 164 4.58 -14.86 -0.85
CA GLY A 164 3.41 -14.77 0.02
C GLY A 164 3.72 -14.32 1.45
N ALA A 165 3.32 -13.09 1.77
CA ALA A 165 3.07 -12.62 3.12
C ALA A 165 2.24 -11.32 3.04
N GLN A 166 0.92 -11.46 3.06
CA GLN A 166 0.02 -10.33 3.31
C GLN A 166 -0.02 -10.06 4.83
N PRO A 167 0.07 -8.79 5.27
CA PRO A 167 -0.18 -8.43 6.66
C PRO A 167 -1.69 -8.44 6.91
N SER A 168 -2.16 -9.29 7.83
CA SER A 168 -3.55 -9.26 8.28
C SER A 168 -3.75 -8.27 9.44
N PRO A 169 -4.91 -7.61 9.50
CA PRO A 169 -5.20 -6.59 10.49
C PRO A 169 -5.48 -7.19 11.86
N VAL A 170 -5.12 -6.42 12.87
CA VAL A 170 -5.36 -6.65 14.28
C VAL A 170 -6.86 -6.77 14.55
N LEU A 171 -7.31 -7.86 15.20
CA LEU A 171 -8.33 -7.92 16.27
C LEU A 171 -8.92 -9.34 16.40
N ALA A 172 -8.52 -10.06 17.45
CA ALA A 172 -9.42 -10.68 18.43
C ALA A 172 -8.63 -11.66 19.30
N VAL A 173 -8.75 -11.50 20.62
CA VAL A 173 -8.39 -12.54 21.59
C VAL A 173 -9.56 -13.52 21.66
N PRO A 174 -9.31 -14.84 21.56
CA PRO A 174 -10.07 -15.79 22.35
C PRO A 174 -9.15 -16.65 23.22
N ALA A 175 -9.77 -17.17 24.27
CA ALA A 175 -9.18 -17.85 25.40
C ALA A 175 -8.48 -19.17 25.03
N SER A 176 -7.30 -19.37 25.63
CA SER A 176 -6.65 -20.58 26.19
C SER A 176 -6.97 -22.03 25.73
N ALA A 177 -7.73 -22.29 24.67
CA ALA A 177 -8.00 -23.65 24.18
C ALA A 177 -7.58 -23.88 22.71
N ASP A 178 -7.24 -22.82 21.97
CA ASP A 178 -6.86 -22.89 20.55
C ASP A 178 -5.48 -22.26 20.32
N ALA A 179 -4.50 -22.64 21.16
CA ALA A 179 -3.14 -22.18 21.00
C ALA A 179 -2.55 -22.80 19.72
N ASP A 180 -2.01 -21.93 18.85
CA ASP A 180 -1.19 -22.31 17.71
C ASP A 180 -0.18 -23.42 18.10
N PRO A 181 0.00 -24.47 17.27
CA PRO A 181 0.90 -25.58 17.59
C PRO A 181 2.30 -25.12 18.01
N ASP A 182 2.81 -24.04 17.44
CA ASP A 182 4.14 -23.49 17.75
C ASP A 182 4.16 -22.88 19.17
N VAL A 183 3.05 -22.27 19.59
CA VAL A 183 2.90 -21.70 20.95
C VAL A 183 2.80 -22.83 21.99
N ARG A 184 2.08 -23.92 21.66
CA ARG A 184 2.03 -25.12 22.51
C ARG A 184 3.39 -25.77 22.68
N GLU A 185 4.16 -25.89 21.60
CA GLU A 185 5.51 -26.44 21.66
C GLU A 185 6.44 -25.57 22.53
N LEU A 186 6.36 -24.25 22.40
CA LEU A 186 7.10 -23.32 23.26
C LEU A 186 6.71 -23.48 24.74
N HIS A 187 5.42 -23.62 25.05
CA HIS A 187 4.95 -23.86 26.41
C HIS A 187 5.49 -25.17 26.99
N MET A 188 5.40 -26.28 26.26
CA MET A 188 5.96 -27.56 26.70
C MET A 188 7.47 -27.46 26.96
N LYS A 189 8.21 -26.76 26.08
CA LYS A 189 9.65 -26.51 26.26
C LYS A 189 9.92 -25.71 27.54
N LEU A 190 9.17 -24.64 27.78
CA LEU A 190 9.32 -23.81 28.99
C LEU A 190 8.88 -24.51 30.29
N GLU A 191 7.94 -25.44 30.22
CA GLU A 191 7.52 -26.26 31.35
C GLU A 191 8.58 -27.31 31.71
N SER A 192 9.21 -27.92 30.70
CA SER A 192 10.28 -28.92 30.88
C SER A 192 11.65 -28.32 31.24
N ALA A 193 11.89 -27.04 30.92
CA ALA A 193 13.18 -26.39 31.12
C ALA A 193 13.41 -25.98 32.59
N ALA A 194 14.65 -26.12 33.06
CA ALA A 194 15.04 -25.63 34.38
C ALA A 194 14.88 -24.10 34.47
N ALA A 195 14.62 -23.57 35.66
CA ALA A 195 14.37 -22.13 35.86
C ALA A 195 15.49 -21.22 35.32
N SER A 196 16.74 -21.68 35.36
CA SER A 196 17.91 -21.00 34.79
C SER A 196 17.94 -20.98 33.25
N GLU A 197 17.29 -21.95 32.61
CA GLU A 197 17.33 -22.16 31.16
C GLU A 197 16.14 -21.48 30.44
N LYS A 198 15.03 -21.26 31.15
CA LYS A 198 13.81 -20.63 30.59
C LYS A 198 14.10 -19.31 29.88
N MET A 199 14.98 -18.49 30.44
CA MET A 199 15.35 -17.21 29.84
C MET A 199 16.13 -17.39 28.52
N SER A 200 17.02 -18.38 28.46
CA SER A 200 17.77 -18.72 27.26
C SER A 200 16.83 -19.23 26.15
N THR A 201 15.88 -20.10 26.50
CA THR A 201 14.86 -20.62 25.58
C THR A 201 13.98 -19.51 25.00
N LEU A 202 13.62 -18.51 25.81
CA LEU A 202 12.89 -17.32 25.33
C LEU A 202 13.72 -16.49 24.36
N ILE A 203 14.99 -16.20 24.69
CA ILE A 203 15.90 -15.43 23.82
C ILE A 203 16.10 -16.12 22.47
N GLU A 204 16.29 -17.44 22.47
CA GLU A 204 16.43 -18.22 21.23
C GLU A 204 15.15 -18.16 20.36
N SER A 205 13.99 -18.23 21.02
CA SER A 205 12.68 -18.13 20.38
C SER A 205 12.37 -16.71 19.85
N MET A 206 13.09 -15.70 20.34
CA MET A 206 13.02 -14.31 19.88
C MET A 206 14.06 -13.96 18.79
N SER A 207 14.82 -14.94 18.29
CA SER A 207 15.79 -14.71 17.21
C SER A 207 15.13 -14.10 15.95
N PRO A 208 15.87 -13.35 15.10
CA PRO A 208 15.31 -12.69 13.92
C PRO A 208 14.53 -13.62 12.97
N ALA A 209 14.93 -14.88 12.90
CA ALA A 209 14.26 -15.89 12.09
C ALA A 209 12.94 -16.40 12.70
N ARG A 210 12.71 -16.21 14.00
CA ARG A 210 11.60 -16.82 14.75
C ARG A 210 10.67 -15.79 15.40
N HIS A 211 11.13 -14.56 15.62
CA HIS A 211 10.38 -13.51 16.30
C HIS A 211 9.04 -13.16 15.64
N ALA A 212 8.93 -13.27 14.31
CA ALA A 212 7.70 -12.98 13.57
C ALA A 212 6.64 -14.09 13.63
N THR A 213 6.98 -15.28 14.16
CA THR A 213 6.05 -16.41 14.32
C THR A 213 5.14 -16.21 15.54
N ALA A 214 4.04 -16.96 15.63
CA ALA A 214 3.13 -16.92 16.77
C ALA A 214 3.87 -17.22 18.10
N ALA A 215 4.75 -18.22 18.10
CA ALA A 215 5.61 -18.56 19.24
C ALA A 215 6.62 -17.44 19.57
N GLY A 216 7.22 -16.80 18.56
CA GLY A 216 8.18 -15.71 18.78
C GLY A 216 7.56 -14.46 19.39
N LEU A 217 6.38 -14.07 18.93
CA LEU A 217 5.62 -12.96 19.50
C LEU A 217 5.17 -13.27 20.94
N HIS A 218 4.75 -14.51 21.21
CA HIS A 218 4.39 -14.96 22.55
C HIS A 218 5.61 -15.01 23.49
N ALA A 219 6.75 -15.52 23.01
CA ALA A 219 8.02 -15.52 23.74
C ALA A 219 8.44 -14.09 24.11
N THR A 220 8.26 -13.13 23.20
CA THR A 220 8.56 -11.71 23.45
C THR A 220 7.71 -11.14 24.57
N ARG A 221 6.40 -11.45 24.61
CA ARG A 221 5.51 -11.02 25.69
C ARG A 221 5.94 -11.60 27.03
N LEU A 222 6.22 -12.91 27.09
CA LEU A 222 6.69 -13.59 28.30
C LEU A 222 8.03 -13.02 28.78
N PHE A 223 8.96 -12.77 27.87
CA PHE A 223 10.27 -12.16 28.17
C PHE A 223 10.11 -10.78 28.80
N VAL A 224 9.30 -9.90 28.17
CA VAL A 224 9.03 -8.55 28.69
C VAL A 224 8.36 -8.60 30.06
N SER A 225 7.36 -9.47 30.26
CA SER A 225 6.72 -9.66 31.58
C SER A 225 7.73 -10.11 32.63
N SER A 226 8.58 -11.10 32.32
CA SER A 226 9.59 -11.60 33.25
C SER A 226 10.69 -10.58 33.57
N MET A 227 11.03 -9.69 32.63
CA MET A 227 11.93 -8.56 32.91
C MET A 227 11.25 -7.52 33.79
N ALA A 228 9.99 -7.20 33.53
CA ALA A 228 9.23 -6.26 34.34
C ALA A 228 9.12 -6.74 35.79
N GLU A 229 8.79 -8.02 36.01
CA GLU A 229 8.73 -8.65 37.34
C GLU A 229 10.07 -8.57 38.09
N ARG A 230 11.19 -8.84 37.42
CA ARG A 230 12.54 -8.72 38.01
C ARG A 230 12.92 -7.29 38.37
N VAL A 231 12.47 -6.30 37.59
CA VAL A 231 12.73 -4.87 37.84
C VAL A 231 11.85 -4.33 38.97
N THR A 232 10.62 -4.83 39.12
CA THR A 232 9.69 -4.40 40.17
C THR A 232 9.85 -5.13 41.51
N GLY A 233 10.71 -6.15 41.59
CA GLY A 233 11.06 -6.83 42.85
C GLY A 233 9.91 -7.55 43.55
N ALA A 234 8.85 -7.91 42.83
CA ALA A 234 7.73 -8.68 43.38
C ALA A 234 7.91 -10.15 43.04
N HIS A 235 8.35 -10.95 44.00
CA HIS A 235 8.14 -12.39 44.00
C HIS A 235 6.85 -12.70 44.79
N PRO A 236 5.99 -13.64 44.36
CA PRO A 236 5.04 -14.28 45.27
C PRO A 236 5.77 -15.10 46.34
#